data_AF-A0A931V626-F1
#
_entry.id   AF-A0A931V626-F1
#
_cell.length_a   1.000
_cell.length_b   1.000
_cell.length_c   1.000
_cell.angle_alpha   90.00
_cell.angle_beta   90.00
_cell.angle_gamma   90.00
#
_symmetry.space_group_name_H-M   'P 1'
#
loop_
_entity.id
_entity.type
_entity.pdbx_description
1 polymer ?
#
loop_
_entity_poly.entity_id
_entity_poly.type
_entity_poly.pdbx_seq_one_letter_code
_entity_poly.pdbx_strand_id
1 'polypeptide(L)'
;MRPKSATVAQVCPNRIRIRLEADLFNDNPAGANVHQIQLDLMVGGKKLPQINEKLALYIPKKEWTTLAVGAWVPAADIPSLLIAPTLFRDMPYEARGRVWGHAAGSSFSKDFVLTGTIPRNELFLMAQKSMIDQSRSPIGWCAH
;
A
#
# COMPACT_ATOMS: atom_id res chain seq x y z
N MET A 1 -13.69 1.21 -7.40
CA MET A 1 -12.76 1.19 -6.25
C MET A 1 -12.50 2.63 -5.87
N ARG A 2 -12.37 2.95 -4.59
CA ARG A 2 -12.07 4.30 -4.12
C ARG A 2 -10.94 4.28 -3.10
N PRO A 3 -10.03 5.27 -3.10
CA PRO A 3 -9.00 5.36 -2.08
C PRO A 3 -9.67 5.60 -0.72
N LYS A 4 -9.13 4.99 0.34
CA LYS A 4 -9.60 5.18 1.72
C LYS A 4 -8.52 5.85 2.58
N SER A 5 -7.33 5.26 2.63
CA SER A 5 -6.21 5.82 3.40
C SER A 5 -4.87 5.28 2.88
N ALA A 6 -3.79 5.99 3.18
CA ALA A 6 -2.42 5.53 2.97
C ALA A 6 -1.55 5.99 4.13
N THR A 7 -0.97 5.04 4.88
CA THR A 7 -0.24 5.33 6.13
C THR A 7 1.04 4.50 6.21
N VAL A 8 1.96 4.91 7.07
CA VAL A 8 3.14 4.08 7.38
C VAL A 8 2.75 3.09 8.48
N ALA A 9 2.62 1.82 8.12
CA ALA A 9 2.15 0.78 9.03
C ALA A 9 3.25 0.14 9.87
N GLN A 10 4.49 0.07 9.36
CA GLN A 10 5.59 -0.58 10.07
C GLN A 10 6.94 0.04 9.67
N VAL A 11 7.88 0.05 10.62
CA VAL A 11 9.26 0.49 10.39
C VAL A 11 10.21 -0.62 10.82
N CYS A 12 11.12 -0.95 9.91
CA CYS A 12 12.25 -1.83 10.14
C CYS A 12 13.55 -1.03 9.93
N PRO A 13 14.67 -1.51 10.47
CA PRO A 13 15.97 -0.88 10.23
C PRO A 13 16.27 -0.68 8.74
N ASN A 14 15.90 -1.63 7.88
CA ASN A 14 16.23 -1.60 6.46
C ASN A 14 15.04 -1.34 5.51
N ARG A 15 13.83 -1.08 6.02
CA ARG A 15 12.64 -0.86 5.20
C ARG A 15 11.48 -0.25 6.00
N ILE A 16 10.58 0.47 5.34
CA ILE A 16 9.28 0.86 5.90
C ILE A 16 8.15 0.19 5.14
N ARG A 17 7.05 -0.14 5.82
CA ARG A 17 5.83 -0.66 5.21
C ARG A 17 4.82 0.46 5.07
N ILE A 18 4.45 0.79 3.84
CA ILE A 18 3.32 1.65 3.54
C ILE A 18 2.09 0.75 3.41
N ARG A 19 1.02 1.05 4.15
CA ARG A 19 -0.28 0.37 4.01
C ARG A 19 -1.19 1.26 3.20
N LEU A 20 -1.72 0.73 2.12
CA LEU A 20 -2.75 1.36 1.31
C LEU A 20 -4.08 0.69 1.59
N GLU A 21 -5.11 1.48 1.84
CA GLU A 21 -6.47 1.01 1.97
C GLU A 21 -7.35 1.59 0.86
N ALA A 22 -8.18 0.73 0.28
CA ALA A 22 -9.14 1.09 -0.74
C ALA A 22 -10.44 0.35 -0.50
N ASP A 23 -11.58 0.99 -0.76
CA ASP A 23 -12.85 0.29 -0.74
C ASP A 23 -13.17 -0.28 -2.14
N LEU A 24 -13.53 -1.55 -2.17
CA LEU A 24 -14.03 -2.25 -3.34
C LEU A 24 -15.54 -2.38 -3.21
N PHE A 25 -16.24 -2.03 -4.28
CA PHE A 25 -17.66 -2.28 -4.41
C PHE A 25 -17.86 -3.49 -5.28
N ASN A 26 -18.67 -4.44 -4.81
CA ASN A 26 -19.10 -5.57 -5.62
C ASN A 26 -20.43 -5.26 -6.30
N ASP A 27 -20.37 -4.99 -7.60
CA ASP A 27 -21.53 -4.75 -8.45
C ASP A 27 -22.23 -6.05 -8.89
N ASN A 28 -21.65 -7.22 -8.63
CA ASN A 28 -22.27 -8.50 -8.97
C ASN A 28 -23.51 -8.79 -8.11
N PRO A 29 -24.47 -9.56 -8.64
CA PRO A 29 -25.64 -10.01 -7.87
C PRO A 29 -25.29 -11.06 -6.80
N ALA A 30 -24.10 -11.64 -6.85
CA ALA A 30 -23.57 -12.61 -5.90
C ALA A 30 -22.31 -12.07 -5.19
N GLY A 31 -21.90 -12.71 -4.10
CA GLY A 31 -20.63 -12.42 -3.46
C GLY A 31 -19.44 -12.71 -4.37
N ALA A 32 -18.34 -11.97 -4.16
CA ALA A 32 -17.10 -12.11 -4.92
C ALA A 32 -15.95 -12.45 -3.97
N ASN A 33 -15.04 -13.31 -4.40
CA ASN A 33 -13.80 -13.61 -3.69
C ASN A 33 -12.61 -13.04 -4.48
N VAL A 34 -11.90 -12.07 -3.91
CA VAL A 34 -10.63 -11.56 -4.46
C VAL A 34 -9.49 -12.40 -3.89
N HIS A 35 -8.71 -13.02 -4.77
CA HIS A 35 -7.64 -13.95 -4.39
C HIS A 35 -6.23 -13.44 -4.72
N GLN A 36 -6.11 -12.39 -5.54
CA GLN A 36 -4.81 -11.82 -5.88
C GLN A 36 -4.92 -10.33 -6.19
N ILE A 37 -3.88 -9.59 -5.86
CA ILE A 37 -3.67 -8.21 -6.28
C ILE A 37 -2.22 -8.03 -6.75
N GLN A 38 -2.06 -7.25 -7.82
CA GLN A 38 -0.78 -6.77 -8.30
C GLN A 38 -0.89 -5.26 -8.43
N LEU A 39 0.08 -4.52 -7.89
CA LEU A 39 0.08 -3.07 -8.03
C LEU A 39 1.50 -2.50 -8.12
N ASP A 40 1.64 -1.49 -8.96
CA ASP A 40 2.76 -0.57 -9.02
C ASP A 40 2.41 0.68 -8.21
N LEU A 41 3.26 1.02 -7.25
CA LEU A 41 3.09 2.18 -6.39
C LEU A 41 4.13 3.24 -6.70
N MET A 42 3.67 4.47 -6.93
CA MET A 42 4.51 5.66 -6.98
C MET A 42 4.24 6.53 -5.75
N VAL A 43 5.29 6.97 -5.07
CA VAL A 43 5.21 7.88 -3.91
C VAL A 43 6.18 9.03 -4.14
N GLY A 44 5.69 10.27 -4.11
CA GLY A 44 6.54 11.45 -4.34
C GLY A 44 7.26 11.43 -5.69
N GLY A 45 6.66 10.82 -6.72
CA GLY A 45 7.28 10.65 -8.04
C GLY A 45 8.25 9.47 -8.15
N LYS A 46 8.53 8.75 -7.06
CA LYS A 46 9.39 7.56 -7.08
C LYS A 46 8.57 6.28 -7.19
N LYS A 47 8.92 5.43 -8.16
CA LYS A 47 8.37 4.07 -8.26
C LYS A 47 8.96 3.17 -7.17
N LEU A 48 8.10 2.51 -6.41
CA LEU A 48 8.44 1.52 -5.40
C LEU A 48 8.44 0.09 -6.00
N PRO A 49 8.99 -0.91 -5.29
CA PRO A 49 8.88 -2.30 -5.72
C PRO A 49 7.42 -2.70 -5.96
N GLN A 50 7.19 -3.46 -7.03
CA GLN A 50 5.86 -3.95 -7.35
C GLN A 50 5.36 -4.88 -6.24
N ILE A 51 4.10 -4.73 -5.85
CA ILE A 51 3.44 -5.57 -4.87
C ILE A 51 2.66 -6.63 -5.64
N ASN A 52 2.84 -7.88 -5.25
CA ASN A 52 2.06 -9.01 -5.73
C ASN A 52 1.68 -9.86 -4.52
N GLU A 53 0.43 -9.71 -4.08
CA GLU A 53 -0.08 -10.35 -2.85
C GLU A 53 -1.20 -11.33 -3.20
N LYS A 54 -1.14 -12.53 -2.62
CA LYS A 54 -2.28 -13.43 -2.55
C LYS A 54 -3.20 -12.95 -1.43
N LEU A 55 -4.47 -12.85 -1.72
CA LEU A 55 -5.50 -12.37 -0.82
C LEU A 55 -6.54 -13.48 -0.57
N ALA A 56 -7.29 -13.35 0.52
CA ALA A 56 -8.49 -14.14 0.76
C ALA A 56 -9.59 -13.18 1.22
N LEU A 57 -10.03 -12.30 0.31
CA LEU A 57 -11.01 -11.27 0.61
C LEU A 57 -12.37 -11.60 -0.01
N TYR A 58 -13.36 -11.87 0.82
CA TYR A 58 -14.75 -11.96 0.39
C TYR A 58 -15.41 -10.58 0.39
N ILE A 59 -16.10 -10.24 -0.69
CA ILE A 59 -16.85 -9.00 -0.88
C ILE A 59 -18.33 -9.37 -1.06
N PRO A 60 -19.19 -9.07 -0.07
CA PRO A 60 -20.62 -9.37 -0.17
C PRO A 60 -21.28 -8.67 -1.37
N LYS A 61 -22.44 -9.18 -1.81
CA LYS A 61 -23.17 -8.62 -2.96
C LYS A 61 -23.60 -7.18 -2.65
N LYS A 62 -23.39 -6.26 -3.59
CA LYS A 62 -23.82 -4.85 -3.48
C LYS A 62 -23.29 -4.13 -2.24
N GLU A 63 -22.15 -4.57 -1.69
CA GLU A 63 -21.51 -3.96 -0.52
C GLU A 63 -20.12 -3.41 -0.84
N TRP A 64 -19.71 -2.47 0.00
CA TRP A 64 -18.34 -1.97 0.04
C TRP A 64 -17.52 -2.77 1.05
N THR A 65 -16.33 -3.19 0.66
CA THR A 65 -15.38 -3.87 1.55
C THR A 65 -14.02 -3.22 1.43
N THR A 66 -13.38 -2.98 2.57
CA THR A 66 -12.02 -2.41 2.61
C THR A 66 -10.99 -3.50 2.29
N LEU A 67 -10.17 -3.23 1.29
CA LEU A 67 -8.93 -3.95 1.02
C LEU A 67 -7.76 -3.16 1.60
N ALA A 68 -6.85 -3.85 2.27
CA ALA A 68 -5.59 -3.30 2.72
C ALA A 68 -4.44 -4.08 2.07
N VAL A 69 -3.46 -3.37 1.52
CA VAL A 69 -2.25 -3.92 0.88
C VAL A 69 -1.01 -3.22 1.39
N GLY A 70 0.10 -3.95 1.49
CA GLY A 70 1.35 -3.43 2.05
C GLY A 70 2.48 -3.32 1.04
N ALA A 71 3.09 -2.14 0.92
CA ALA A 71 4.29 -1.93 0.12
C ALA A 71 5.51 -1.82 1.03
N TRP A 72 6.54 -2.63 0.81
CA TRP A 72 7.83 -2.43 1.45
C TRP A 72 8.67 -1.45 0.65
N VAL A 73 9.11 -0.38 1.31
CA VAL A 73 10.06 0.59 0.78
C VAL A 73 11.42 0.31 1.39
N PRO A 74 12.44 -0.01 0.58
CA PRO A 74 13.81 -0.17 1.06
C PRO A 74 14.33 1.11 1.75
N ALA A 75 15.14 0.97 2.79
CA ALA A 75 15.66 2.13 3.50
C ALA A 75 16.55 3.03 2.64
N ALA A 76 17.25 2.48 1.66
CA ALA A 76 18.01 3.24 0.66
C ALA A 76 17.13 4.21 -0.14
N ASP A 77 15.83 3.92 -0.26
CA ASP A 77 14.88 4.74 -1.00
C ASP A 77 14.22 5.82 -0.13
N ILE A 78 14.30 5.70 1.20
CA ILE A 78 13.67 6.64 2.14
C ILE A 78 14.20 8.07 1.99
N PRO A 79 15.52 8.34 1.90
CA PRO A 79 16.01 9.70 1.73
C PRO A 79 15.43 10.40 0.50
N SER A 80 15.28 9.68 -0.62
CA SER A 80 14.68 10.24 -1.82
C SER A 80 13.19 10.58 -1.67
N LEU A 81 12.46 9.88 -0.78
CA LEU A 81 11.10 10.25 -0.42
C LEU A 81 11.04 11.49 0.48
N LEU A 82 12.10 11.76 1.25
CA LEU A 82 12.18 12.95 2.12
C LEU A 82 12.66 14.21 1.41
N ILE A 83 13.45 14.06 0.34
CA ILE A 83 14.02 15.16 -0.47
C ILE A 83 12.97 15.79 -1.40
N ALA A 84 11.82 15.14 -1.62
CA ALA A 84 10.72 15.73 -2.36
C ALA A 84 10.35 17.09 -1.76
N PRO A 85 10.13 18.13 -2.61
CA PRO A 85 10.16 19.53 -2.20
C PRO A 85 9.25 19.78 -1.00
N THR A 86 9.77 20.58 -0.07
CA THR A 86 9.18 20.96 1.23
C THR A 86 7.79 21.59 1.16
N LEU A 87 7.25 21.80 -0.04
CA LEU A 87 5.97 22.45 -0.32
C LEU A 87 4.76 21.58 0.03
N PHE A 88 4.89 20.25 0.06
CA PHE A 88 3.76 19.37 0.36
C PHE A 88 3.77 18.93 1.83
N ARG A 89 2.68 19.27 2.53
CA ARG A 89 2.37 18.77 3.89
C ARG A 89 2.17 17.25 3.88
N ASP A 90 1.64 16.71 2.78
CA ASP A 90 1.38 15.29 2.59
C ASP A 90 2.01 14.79 1.28
N MET A 91 2.59 13.61 1.29
CA MET A 91 3.30 13.02 0.16
C MET A 91 2.30 12.43 -0.85
N PRO A 92 2.23 12.90 -2.11
CA PRO A 92 1.32 12.33 -3.09
C PRO A 92 1.72 10.89 -3.43
N TYR A 93 0.72 10.03 -3.64
CA TYR A 93 0.92 8.70 -4.18
C TYR A 93 -0.02 8.41 -5.35
N GLU A 94 0.41 7.48 -6.20
CA GLU A 94 -0.39 6.89 -7.25
C GLU A 94 -0.17 5.38 -7.25
N ALA A 95 -1.25 4.60 -7.12
CA ALA A 95 -1.25 3.16 -7.17
C ALA A 95 -2.01 2.69 -8.41
N ARG A 96 -1.32 2.04 -9.34
CA ARG A 96 -1.93 1.40 -10.52
C ARG A 96 -1.87 -0.09 -10.31
N GLY A 97 -2.97 -0.80 -10.52
CA GLY A 97 -2.95 -2.23 -10.29
C GLY A 97 -4.10 -2.98 -10.91
N ARG A 98 -4.09 -4.28 -10.66
CA ARG A 98 -5.10 -5.24 -11.09
C ARG A 98 -5.44 -6.14 -9.92
N VAL A 99 -6.73 -6.39 -9.74
CA VAL A 99 -7.25 -7.42 -8.83
C VAL A 99 -7.79 -8.60 -9.62
N TRP A 100 -7.66 -9.80 -9.08
CA TRP A 100 -8.26 -11.02 -9.61
C TRP A 100 -9.13 -11.70 -8.57
N GLY A 101 -10.21 -12.29 -9.04
CA GLY A 101 -11.18 -12.93 -8.17
C GLY A 101 -12.09 -13.91 -8.89
N HIS A 102 -13.05 -14.44 -8.14
CA HIS A 102 -14.16 -15.22 -8.64
C HIS A 102 -15.49 -14.63 -8.15
N ALA A 103 -16.48 -14.54 -9.02
CA ALA A 103 -17.84 -14.13 -8.69
C ALA A 103 -18.81 -15.01 -9.48
N ALA A 104 -19.88 -15.49 -8.83
CA ALA A 104 -20.90 -16.33 -9.48
C ALA A 104 -20.34 -17.51 -10.32
N GLY A 105 -19.26 -18.15 -9.85
CA GLY A 105 -18.63 -19.28 -10.54
C GLY A 105 -17.72 -18.91 -11.72
N SER A 106 -17.56 -17.62 -12.03
CA SER A 106 -16.68 -17.12 -13.09
C SER A 106 -15.50 -16.35 -12.52
N SER A 107 -14.33 -16.48 -13.15
CA SER A 107 -13.16 -15.67 -12.83
C SER A 107 -13.32 -14.25 -13.37
N PHE A 108 -12.81 -13.26 -12.65
CA PHE A 108 -12.73 -11.87 -13.11
C PHE A 108 -11.36 -11.27 -12.83
N SER A 109 -11.02 -10.25 -13.60
CA SER A 109 -9.93 -9.33 -13.30
C SER A 109 -10.38 -7.89 -13.51
N LYS A 110 -9.86 -6.95 -12.71
CA LYS A 110 -10.22 -5.54 -12.82
C LYS A 110 -9.02 -4.65 -12.57
N ASP A 111 -8.75 -3.78 -13.54
CA ASP A 111 -7.73 -2.73 -13.41
C ASP A 111 -8.26 -1.58 -12.56
N PHE A 112 -7.35 -0.93 -11.84
CA PHE A 112 -7.66 0.23 -11.02
C PHE A 112 -6.50 1.23 -11.00
N VAL A 113 -6.85 2.49 -10.76
CA VAL A 113 -5.91 3.57 -10.45
C VAL A 113 -6.44 4.28 -9.21
N LEU A 114 -5.58 4.44 -8.21
CA LEU A 114 -5.87 5.17 -6.98
C LEU A 114 -4.83 6.26 -6.80
N THR A 115 -5.28 7.46 -6.46
CA THR A 115 -4.42 8.57 -6.08
C THR A 115 -4.80 9.06 -4.70
N GLY A 116 -3.85 9.64 -3.99
CA GLY A 116 -4.08 10.20 -2.67
C GLY A 116 -2.80 10.75 -2.08
N THR A 117 -2.77 10.92 -0.76
CA THR A 117 -1.61 11.44 -0.05
C THR A 117 -1.29 10.61 1.20
N ILE A 118 -0.02 10.51 1.54
CA ILE A 118 0.49 9.91 2.78
C ILE A 118 0.94 11.05 3.71
N PRO A 119 0.47 11.12 4.96
CA PRO A 119 0.88 12.18 5.89
C PRO A 119 2.41 12.23 6.04
N ARG A 120 3.03 13.39 5.74
CA ARG A 120 4.49 13.50 5.75
C ARG A 120 5.08 13.34 7.14
N ASN A 121 4.35 13.75 8.19
CA ASN A 121 4.79 13.60 9.57
C ASN A 121 5.01 12.12 9.92
N GLU A 122 4.14 11.22 9.45
CA GLU A 122 4.33 9.78 9.61
C GLU A 122 5.57 9.31 8.86
N LEU A 123 5.72 9.67 7.58
CA LEU A 123 6.91 9.33 6.80
C LEU A 123 8.21 9.83 7.42
N PHE A 124 8.22 11.07 7.92
CA PHE A 124 9.40 11.72 8.50
C PHE A 124 9.79 11.13 9.85
N LEU A 125 8.84 10.99 10.79
CA LEU A 125 9.10 10.38 12.10
C LEU A 125 9.59 8.94 11.94
N MET A 126 9.00 8.20 10.99
CA MET A 126 9.35 6.81 10.74
C MET A 126 10.67 6.65 10.00
N ALA A 127 10.98 7.55 9.08
CA ALA A 127 12.29 7.61 8.43
C ALA A 127 13.42 7.95 9.41
N GLN A 128 13.21 8.94 10.29
CA GLN A 128 14.17 9.24 11.36
C GLN A 128 14.40 8.05 12.27
N LYS A 129 13.33 7.37 12.69
CA LYS A 129 13.43 6.16 13.51
C LYS A 129 14.22 5.05 12.80
N SER A 130 13.95 4.82 11.52
CA SER A 130 14.69 3.84 10.71
C SER A 130 16.19 4.15 10.63
N MET A 131 16.57 5.41 10.41
CA MET A 131 17.98 5.82 10.34
C MET A 131 18.70 5.68 11.70
N ILE A 132 18.03 6.02 12.80
CA ILE A 132 18.57 5.82 14.16
C ILE A 132 18.73 4.32 14.46
N ASP A 133 17.73 3.51 14.14
CA ASP A 133 17.76 2.07 14.36
C ASP A 133 18.77 1.35 13.44
N GLN A 134 19.20 1.94 12.32
CA GLN A 134 20.35 1.42 11.55
C GLN A 134 21.68 1.60 12.27
N SER A 135 21.82 2.68 13.05
CA SER A 135 23.03 2.96 13.83
C SER A 135 23.17 2.12 15.11
N ARG A 136 22.12 1.37 15.48
CA ARG A 136 22.07 0.51 16.66
C ARG A 136 21.83 -0.93 16.18
N SER A 137 22.71 -1.87 16.54
CA SER A 137 22.69 -3.27 16.07
C SER A 137 21.29 -3.93 15.96
N PRO A 138 21.08 -4.86 15.00
CA PRO A 138 19.77 -5.30 14.54
C PRO A 138 19.13 -6.26 15.55
N ILE A 139 18.36 -5.74 16.49
CA ILE A 139 17.52 -6.57 17.35
C ILE A 139 16.17 -6.75 16.63
N GLY A 140 15.94 -7.95 16.08
CA GLY A 140 14.69 -8.74 16.15
C GLY A 140 13.27 -8.21 15.84
N TRP A 141 12.99 -6.96 15.49
CA TRP A 141 11.59 -6.45 15.47
C TRP A 141 10.81 -6.61 14.15
N CYS A 142 11.40 -7.25 13.14
CA CYS A 142 10.75 -7.44 11.83
C CYS A 142 10.76 -8.91 11.41
N ALA A 143 9.95 -9.73 12.10
CA ALA A 143 9.57 -11.02 11.58
C ALA A 143 8.60 -10.85 10.38
N HIS A 144 8.73 -11.79 9.43
CA HIS A 144 8.26 -11.81 8.05
C HIS A 144 6.81 -11.36 7.79
#